data_AF-A0A3Q7ULR0-F1
#
_entry.id   AF-A0A3Q7ULR0-F1
#
_cell.length_a   1.000
_cell.length_b   1.000
_cell.length_c   1.000
_cell.angle_alpha   90.00
_cell.angle_beta   90.00
_cell.angle_gamma   90.00
#
_symmetry.space_group_name_H-M   'P 1'
#
loop_
_entity.id
_entity.type
_entity.pdbx_description
1 polymer ?
#
loop_
_entity_poly.entity_id
_entity_poly.type
_entity_poly.pdbx_seq_one_letter_code
_entity_poly.pdbx_strand_id
1 'polypeptide(L)'
;MAAASAGRPAALQRKAPTAAGRGRRILGVCGMHPDHQEALKKNRVVLAKQLLLSELLEHLLEKDIITLEMREHIQAKVGGFSQNVELLNLLPKRGPQAFDAFCVALRETKQGHLEDLLLTTLSGLQHGLPPLSCDYDLSLTFPMCESCPPQKQLRLSPDTVEHSLDNGDGPPCLQVKPCTPEFYQTHYQLAYRLQSRPRGLALVLSNVHFTGEKDLEFRSGGDVDHSTLVTLFKLLGYKVHVLLDQTAQEMKEKLQNFAQLPAHRVTDSCIVALLSHGVEGGIYGVDGKLLQLQEVFRLFDNASCPNLQNKPKMFFIQACRGGAIGSLGHLLFTAATASLAL
;
A
#
# COMPACT_ATOMS: atom_id res chain seq x y z
N MET A 1 -10.76 -70.40 -61.53
CA MET A 1 -9.44 -70.46 -60.88
C MET A 1 -9.58 -70.02 -59.44
N ALA A 2 -8.91 -70.75 -58.55
CA ALA A 2 -8.42 -70.36 -57.22
C ALA A 2 -9.43 -69.99 -56.11
N ALA A 3 -9.32 -70.77 -55.03
CA ALA A 3 -9.88 -70.59 -53.70
C ALA A 3 -9.06 -69.60 -52.86
N ALA A 4 -9.65 -69.10 -51.75
CA ALA A 4 -9.15 -69.24 -50.38
C ALA A 4 -9.49 -68.04 -49.46
N SER A 5 -10.09 -68.40 -48.32
CA SER A 5 -10.04 -67.85 -46.95
C SER A 5 -9.44 -66.47 -46.66
N ALA A 6 -10.12 -65.72 -45.77
CA ALA A 6 -9.70 -65.45 -44.37
C ALA A 6 -10.15 -64.06 -43.90
N GLY A 7 -10.48 -63.92 -42.61
CA GLY A 7 -10.41 -62.62 -41.92
C GLY A 7 -11.50 -62.34 -40.88
N ARG A 8 -11.22 -62.69 -39.62
CA ARG A 8 -11.92 -62.18 -38.42
C ARG A 8 -11.90 -60.64 -38.37
N PRO A 9 -12.93 -59.96 -37.84
CA PRO A 9 -12.79 -58.56 -37.43
C PRO A 9 -12.07 -58.44 -36.08
N ALA A 10 -11.12 -57.51 -36.02
CA ALA A 10 -10.21 -57.25 -34.92
C ALA A 10 -10.88 -56.57 -33.71
N ALA A 11 -10.32 -56.88 -32.53
CA ALA A 11 -10.68 -56.36 -31.23
C ALA A 11 -10.45 -54.83 -31.12
N LEU A 12 -11.47 -54.10 -30.68
CA LEU A 12 -11.33 -52.73 -30.17
C LEU A 12 -10.82 -52.78 -28.73
N GLN A 13 -9.54 -52.46 -28.53
CA GLN A 13 -8.96 -52.23 -27.21
C GLN A 13 -9.49 -50.91 -26.62
N ARG A 14 -10.13 -50.99 -25.45
CA ARG A 14 -10.38 -49.85 -24.56
C ARG A 14 -9.07 -49.49 -23.85
N LYS A 15 -8.45 -48.37 -24.24
CA LYS A 15 -7.34 -47.75 -23.51
C LYS A 15 -7.86 -46.90 -22.35
N ALA A 16 -7.19 -47.03 -21.21
CA ALA A 16 -7.40 -46.26 -19.99
C ALA A 16 -7.17 -44.75 -20.19
N PRO A 17 -7.85 -43.86 -19.44
CA PRO A 17 -7.53 -42.45 -19.44
C PRO A 17 -6.29 -42.19 -18.59
N THR A 18 -5.31 -41.55 -19.23
CA THR A 18 -4.06 -41.04 -18.66
C THR A 18 -4.33 -39.91 -17.66
N ALA A 19 -3.66 -39.98 -16.52
CA ALA A 19 -3.62 -38.95 -15.51
C ALA A 19 -2.86 -37.72 -16.05
N ALA A 20 -3.60 -36.70 -16.49
CA ALA A 20 -3.04 -35.38 -16.74
C ALA A 20 -2.97 -34.63 -15.40
N GLY A 21 -1.76 -34.56 -14.83
CA GLY A 21 -1.45 -33.71 -13.70
C GLY A 21 -1.81 -32.26 -14.00
N ARG A 22 -2.90 -31.77 -13.40
CA ARG A 22 -3.25 -30.36 -13.42
C ARG A 22 -2.27 -29.65 -12.48
N GLY A 23 -1.34 -28.93 -13.10
CA GLY A 23 -0.41 -28.05 -12.42
C GLY A 23 -1.16 -27.16 -11.41
N ARG A 24 -0.73 -27.25 -10.15
CA ARG A 24 -0.99 -26.25 -9.12
C ARG A 24 -0.50 -24.91 -9.67
N ARG A 25 -1.41 -24.07 -10.17
CA ARG A 25 -1.15 -22.65 -10.32
C ARG A 25 -1.10 -22.07 -8.91
N ILE A 26 0.12 -21.87 -8.42
CA ILE A 26 0.41 -21.10 -7.21
C ILE A 26 -0.04 -19.67 -7.51
N LEU A 27 -1.18 -19.29 -6.95
CA LEU A 27 -1.74 -17.94 -7.05
C LEU A 27 -0.94 -17.01 -6.12
N GLY A 28 0.11 -16.42 -6.71
CA GLY A 28 0.65 -15.08 -6.50
C GLY A 28 0.59 -14.45 -5.11
N VAL A 29 1.57 -14.76 -4.26
CA VAL A 29 2.04 -13.80 -3.25
C VAL A 29 2.71 -12.66 -4.02
N CYS A 30 2.06 -11.49 -4.10
CA CYS A 30 2.66 -10.32 -4.74
C CYS A 30 3.70 -9.72 -3.80
N GLY A 31 4.94 -10.17 -3.89
CA GLY A 31 6.07 -9.63 -3.11
C GLY A 31 7.05 -10.68 -2.62
N MET A 32 8.16 -10.21 -2.06
CA MET A 32 9.20 -11.03 -1.43
C MET A 32 8.68 -11.70 -0.13
N HIS A 33 9.22 -12.87 0.26
CA HIS A 33 8.83 -13.56 1.50
C HIS A 33 9.05 -12.69 2.76
N PRO A 34 8.16 -12.72 3.79
CA PRO A 34 8.28 -11.86 4.98
C PRO A 34 9.62 -11.96 5.71
N ASP A 35 10.16 -13.17 5.90
CA ASP A 35 11.45 -13.36 6.57
C ASP A 35 12.60 -12.70 5.79
N HIS A 36 12.55 -12.77 4.46
CA HIS A 36 13.50 -12.13 3.57
C HIS A 36 13.40 -10.59 3.68
N GLN A 37 12.18 -10.05 3.78
CA GLN A 37 11.97 -8.62 4.00
C GLN A 37 12.51 -8.18 5.37
N GLU A 38 12.29 -8.97 6.42
CA GLU A 38 12.78 -8.68 7.77
C GLU A 38 14.31 -8.75 7.84
N ALA A 39 14.94 -9.70 7.14
CA ALA A 39 16.40 -9.78 7.02
C ALA A 39 16.99 -8.54 6.32
N LEU A 40 16.38 -8.08 5.23
CA LEU A 40 16.78 -6.84 4.55
C LEU A 40 16.58 -5.62 5.45
N LYS A 41 15.49 -5.57 6.22
CA LYS A 41 15.17 -4.47 7.13
C LYS A 41 16.17 -4.37 8.27
N LYS A 42 16.51 -5.49 8.92
CA LYS A 42 17.49 -5.53 10.02
C LYS A 42 18.89 -5.12 9.57
N ASN A 43 19.28 -5.49 8.35
CA ASN A 43 20.61 -5.20 7.81
C ASN A 43 20.67 -3.94 6.95
N ARG A 44 19.57 -3.18 6.86
CA ARG A 44 19.37 -2.09 5.89
C ARG A 44 20.46 -1.03 5.92
N VAL A 45 20.91 -0.62 7.11
CA VAL A 45 21.93 0.43 7.27
C VAL A 45 23.30 -0.05 6.79
N VAL A 46 23.64 -1.31 7.06
CA VAL A 46 24.91 -1.93 6.65
C VAL A 46 24.91 -2.10 5.13
N LEU A 47 23.83 -2.65 4.58
CA LEU A 47 23.66 -2.82 3.14
C LEU A 47 23.74 -1.48 2.40
N ALA A 48 23.03 -0.44 2.87
CA ALA A 48 23.05 0.86 2.22
C ALA A 48 24.46 1.50 2.16
N LYS A 49 25.33 1.20 3.13
CA LYS A 49 26.71 1.72 3.19
C LYS A 49 27.71 0.91 2.39
N GLN A 50 27.56 -0.41 2.33
CA GLN A 50 28.58 -1.33 1.82
C GLN A 50 28.27 -1.88 0.43
N LEU A 51 27.04 -1.73 -0.05
CA LEU A 51 26.62 -2.26 -1.34
C LEU A 51 27.22 -1.49 -2.51
N LEU A 52 27.83 -2.23 -3.43
CA LEU A 52 28.33 -1.75 -4.72
C LEU A 52 27.28 -2.02 -5.80
N LEU A 53 26.70 -0.95 -6.31
CA LEU A 53 25.46 -1.01 -7.07
C LEU A 53 25.63 -1.26 -8.57
N SER A 54 26.74 -0.77 -9.17
CA SER A 54 26.91 -0.74 -10.62
C SER A 54 26.81 -2.11 -11.28
N GLU A 55 27.59 -3.08 -10.78
CA GLU A 55 27.61 -4.46 -11.28
C GLU A 55 26.39 -5.25 -10.79
N LEU A 56 25.88 -4.93 -9.60
CA LEU A 56 24.73 -5.62 -9.01
C LEU A 56 23.44 -5.36 -9.80
N LEU A 57 23.22 -4.12 -10.28
CA LEU A 57 22.05 -3.79 -11.10
C LEU A 57 22.03 -4.55 -12.43
N GLU A 58 23.19 -4.87 -13.00
CA GLU A 58 23.29 -5.61 -14.25
C GLU A 58 22.80 -7.06 -14.09
N HIS A 59 23.24 -7.73 -13.02
CA HIS A 59 22.75 -9.07 -12.67
C HIS A 59 21.25 -9.08 -12.33
N LEU A 60 20.75 -8.04 -11.65
CA LEU A 60 19.32 -7.94 -11.32
C LEU A 60 18.43 -7.64 -12.54
N LEU A 61 18.97 -6.95 -13.56
CA LEU A 61 18.30 -6.76 -14.86
C LEU A 61 18.25 -8.07 -15.63
N GLU A 62 19.35 -8.83 -15.67
CA GLU A 62 19.41 -10.13 -16.36
C GLU A 62 18.43 -11.15 -15.77
N LYS A 63 18.16 -11.08 -14.46
CA LYS A 63 17.17 -11.93 -13.78
C LYS A 63 15.73 -11.38 -13.80
N ASP A 64 15.47 -10.31 -14.58
CA ASP A 64 14.17 -9.63 -14.67
C ASP A 64 13.58 -9.18 -13.31
N ILE A 65 14.42 -8.97 -12.29
CA ILE A 65 14.00 -8.51 -10.96
C ILE A 65 13.75 -7.00 -10.98
N ILE A 66 14.53 -6.27 -11.76
CA ILE A 66 14.38 -4.83 -11.95
C ILE A 66 14.29 -4.54 -13.45
N THR A 67 13.58 -3.47 -13.83
CA THR A 67 13.48 -3.01 -15.23
C THR A 67 14.51 -1.93 -15.52
N LEU A 68 14.74 -1.66 -16.82
CA LEU A 68 15.64 -0.59 -17.25
C LEU A 68 15.20 0.78 -16.70
N GLU A 69 13.90 1.08 -16.73
CA GLU A 69 13.34 2.33 -16.16
C GLU A 69 13.64 2.48 -14.66
N MET A 70 13.57 1.37 -13.91
CA MET A 70 13.93 1.40 -12.49
C MET A 70 15.42 1.60 -12.28
N ARG A 71 16.26 1.03 -13.14
CA ARG A 71 17.71 1.26 -13.09
C ARG A 71 18.01 2.74 -13.22
N GLU A 72 17.39 3.41 -14.19
CA GLU A 72 17.52 4.85 -14.40
C GLU A 72 17.00 5.64 -13.21
N HIS A 73 15.86 5.26 -12.63
CA HIS A 73 15.33 5.91 -11.43
C HIS A 73 16.25 5.79 -10.21
N ILE A 74 16.88 4.61 -10.03
CA ILE A 74 17.86 4.38 -8.98
C ILE A 74 19.10 5.25 -9.24
N GLN A 75 19.64 5.24 -10.46
CA GLN A 75 20.84 5.99 -10.83
C GLN A 75 20.65 7.51 -10.78
N ALA A 76 19.42 8.00 -10.98
CA ALA A 76 19.07 9.41 -10.85
C ALA A 76 19.22 9.96 -9.42
N LYS A 77 19.32 9.10 -8.39
CA LYS A 77 19.57 9.55 -7.02
C LYS A 77 21.02 10.02 -6.86
N VAL A 78 21.20 11.11 -6.13
CA VAL A 78 22.52 11.69 -5.85
C VAL A 78 23.23 10.85 -4.77
N GLY A 79 24.36 10.26 -5.15
CA GLY A 79 25.27 9.53 -4.25
C GLY A 79 24.93 8.05 -4.04
N GLY A 80 25.96 7.20 -3.95
CA GLY A 80 25.81 5.74 -3.89
C GLY A 80 24.93 5.24 -2.74
N PHE A 81 24.99 5.89 -1.56
CA PHE A 81 24.11 5.56 -0.44
C PHE A 81 22.63 5.73 -0.78
N SER A 82 22.25 6.85 -1.40
CA SER A 82 20.86 7.14 -1.78
C SER A 82 20.37 6.15 -2.85
N GLN A 83 21.24 5.80 -3.79
CA GLN A 83 20.95 4.80 -4.83
C GLN A 83 20.75 3.41 -4.21
N ASN A 84 21.60 3.02 -3.25
CA ASN A 84 21.47 1.74 -2.52
C ASN A 84 20.17 1.67 -1.72
N VAL A 85 19.79 2.76 -1.05
CA VAL A 85 18.52 2.84 -0.32
C VAL A 85 17.32 2.68 -1.24
N GLU A 86 17.37 3.26 -2.44
CA GLU A 86 16.32 3.14 -3.45
C GLU A 86 16.18 1.68 -3.94
N LEU A 87 17.30 1.01 -4.25
CA LEU A 87 17.27 -0.42 -4.58
C LEU A 87 16.63 -1.25 -3.45
N LEU A 88 17.04 -1.01 -2.20
CA LEU A 88 16.51 -1.71 -1.02
C LEU A 88 15.02 -1.39 -0.73
N ASN A 89 14.47 -0.31 -1.28
CA ASN A 89 13.02 -0.02 -1.25
C ASN A 89 12.25 -0.80 -2.32
N LEU A 90 12.90 -1.07 -3.44
CA LEU A 90 12.28 -1.71 -4.60
C LEU A 90 12.27 -3.23 -4.46
N LEU A 91 13.34 -3.85 -3.94
CA LEU A 91 13.50 -5.31 -3.84
C LEU A 91 12.30 -6.04 -3.18
N PRO A 92 11.75 -5.60 -2.03
CA PRO A 92 10.61 -6.28 -1.40
C PRO A 92 9.36 -6.39 -2.29
N LYS A 93 9.24 -5.51 -3.29
CA LYS A 93 8.09 -5.43 -4.21
C LYS A 93 8.25 -6.28 -5.47
N ARG A 94 9.41 -6.92 -5.69
CA ARG A 94 9.76 -7.61 -6.96
C ARG A 94 9.38 -9.09 -7.01
N GLY A 95 8.58 -9.55 -6.05
CA GLY A 95 8.07 -10.91 -6.02
C GLY A 95 8.97 -11.88 -5.25
N PRO A 96 8.57 -13.16 -5.19
CA PRO A 96 9.16 -14.14 -4.28
C PRO A 96 10.63 -14.46 -4.61
N GLN A 97 11.02 -14.41 -5.89
CA GLN A 97 12.38 -14.74 -6.35
C GLN A 97 13.39 -13.61 -6.14
N ALA A 98 12.94 -12.40 -5.79
CA ALA A 98 13.79 -11.22 -5.72
C ALA A 98 14.90 -11.34 -4.67
N PHE A 99 14.66 -12.07 -3.57
CA PHE A 99 15.65 -12.23 -2.50
C PHE A 99 16.77 -13.19 -2.91
N ASP A 100 16.39 -14.34 -3.48
CA ASP A 100 17.36 -15.34 -3.92
C ASP A 100 18.21 -14.80 -5.07
N ALA A 101 17.57 -14.10 -6.03
CA ALA A 101 18.28 -13.43 -7.11
C ALA A 101 19.22 -12.32 -6.59
N PHE A 102 18.82 -11.59 -5.55
CA PHE A 102 19.69 -10.60 -4.90
C PHE A 102 20.88 -11.25 -4.19
N CYS A 103 20.69 -12.38 -3.50
CA CYS A 103 21.78 -13.12 -2.86
C CYS A 103 22.76 -13.68 -3.90
N VAL A 104 22.26 -14.25 -5.00
CA VAL A 104 23.08 -14.69 -6.14
C VAL A 104 23.86 -13.52 -6.73
N ALA A 105 23.22 -12.38 -6.96
CA ALA A 105 23.90 -11.18 -7.48
C ALA A 105 24.98 -10.66 -6.52
N LEU A 106 24.76 -10.71 -5.20
CA LEU A 106 25.79 -10.36 -4.20
C LEU A 106 26.99 -11.31 -4.30
N ARG A 107 26.76 -12.62 -4.51
CA ARG A 107 27.83 -13.61 -4.67
C ARG A 107 28.62 -13.40 -5.95
N GLU A 108 27.93 -13.19 -7.08
CA GLU A 108 28.53 -13.00 -8.40
C GLU A 108 29.33 -11.69 -8.48
N THR A 109 28.87 -10.64 -7.78
CA THR A 109 29.60 -9.36 -7.65
C THR A 109 30.65 -9.36 -6.54
N LYS A 110 31.01 -10.52 -5.98
CA LYS A 110 32.04 -10.69 -4.92
C LYS A 110 31.71 -9.94 -3.62
N GLN A 111 30.44 -9.67 -3.35
CA GLN A 111 29.90 -9.08 -2.12
C GLN A 111 29.33 -10.16 -1.18
N GLY A 112 29.92 -11.36 -1.17
CA GLY A 112 29.41 -12.51 -0.41
C GLY A 112 29.29 -12.28 1.10
N HIS A 113 30.09 -11.39 1.69
CA HIS A 113 29.96 -11.01 3.10
C HIS A 113 28.59 -10.39 3.45
N LEU A 114 27.95 -9.71 2.49
CA LEU A 114 26.60 -9.17 2.65
C LEU A 114 25.53 -10.26 2.51
N GLU A 115 25.78 -11.25 1.66
CA GLU A 115 24.93 -12.45 1.55
C GLU A 115 24.98 -13.25 2.86
N ASP A 116 26.18 -13.53 3.37
CA ASP A 116 26.38 -14.27 4.63
C ASP A 116 25.70 -13.55 5.81
N LEU A 117 25.78 -12.21 5.86
CA LEU A 117 25.09 -11.40 6.86
C LEU A 117 23.57 -11.59 6.80
N LEU A 118 23.00 -11.61 5.59
CA LEU A 118 21.58 -11.81 5.38
C LEU A 118 21.14 -13.23 5.74
N LEU A 119 21.88 -14.24 5.32
CA LEU A 119 21.61 -15.65 5.63
C LEU A 119 21.76 -15.95 7.12
N THR A 120 22.76 -15.37 7.78
CA THR A 120 22.92 -15.50 9.25
C THR A 120 21.73 -14.89 9.99
N THR A 121 21.23 -13.75 9.52
CA THR A 121 20.04 -13.10 10.08
C THR A 121 18.79 -13.98 9.88
N LEU A 122 18.63 -14.60 8.71
CA LEU A 122 17.54 -15.52 8.43
C LEU A 122 17.57 -16.77 9.31
N SER A 123 18.74 -17.38 9.49
CA SER A 123 18.91 -18.53 10.39
C SER A 123 18.56 -18.16 11.85
N GLY A 124 18.92 -16.95 12.29
CA GLY A 124 18.55 -16.43 13.62
C GLY A 124 17.04 -16.18 13.79
N LEU A 125 16.31 -15.92 12.70
CA LEU A 125 14.84 -15.79 12.73
C LEU A 125 14.14 -17.15 12.85
N GLN A 126 14.77 -18.23 12.39
CA GLN A 126 14.21 -19.59 12.42
C GLN A 126 14.43 -20.32 13.78
N HIS A 127 15.37 -19.87 14.60
CA HIS A 127 15.77 -20.55 15.86
C HIS A 127 15.23 -19.90 17.16
N GLY A 128 14.18 -19.07 17.08
CA GLY A 128 13.64 -18.29 18.20
C GLY A 128 12.55 -18.93 19.09
N LEU A 129 12.51 -20.25 19.28
CA LEU A 129 11.57 -20.90 20.23
C LEU A 129 12.23 -22.08 20.98
N PRO A 130 12.26 -22.08 22.34
CA PRO A 130 12.43 -23.31 23.12
C PRO A 130 11.08 -24.05 23.30
N PRO A 131 11.10 -25.39 23.45
CA PRO A 131 9.89 -26.20 23.61
C PRO A 131 9.42 -26.15 25.07
N LEU A 132 8.19 -25.70 25.30
CA LEU A 132 7.46 -26.00 26.54
C LEU A 132 6.18 -26.74 26.20
N SER A 133 6.03 -27.86 26.90
CA SER A 133 5.00 -28.87 26.78
C SER A 133 3.60 -28.36 27.16
N CYS A 134 2.62 -29.07 26.59
CA CYS A 134 1.22 -29.19 26.96
C CYS A 134 0.85 -28.82 28.41
N ASP A 135 -0.16 -27.96 28.56
CA ASP A 135 -1.48 -28.33 29.10
C ASP A 135 -2.33 -27.06 29.32
N TYR A 136 -3.34 -26.85 28.48
CA TYR A 136 -4.61 -26.30 28.96
C TYR A 136 -5.77 -26.86 28.12
N ASP A 137 -6.43 -27.82 28.76
CA ASP A 137 -7.83 -28.18 28.74
C ASP A 137 -8.69 -27.62 27.58
N LEU A 138 -9.00 -28.53 26.65
CA LEU A 138 -10.04 -28.38 25.66
C LEU A 138 -11.39 -28.71 26.31
N SER A 139 -11.88 -27.84 27.19
CA SER A 139 -13.28 -27.89 27.60
C SER A 139 -13.76 -26.50 28.02
N LEU A 140 -14.68 -25.93 27.22
CA LEU A 140 -15.95 -25.34 27.64
C LEU A 140 -16.63 -24.63 26.46
N THR A 141 -17.62 -25.34 25.92
CA THR A 141 -18.95 -24.90 25.48
C THR A 141 -19.11 -23.45 24.99
N PHE A 142 -19.29 -23.33 23.67
CA PHE A 142 -19.90 -22.19 23.01
C PHE A 142 -21.20 -21.72 23.68
N PRO A 143 -21.42 -20.41 23.83
CA PRO A 143 -22.69 -19.81 23.54
C PRO A 143 -22.72 -19.50 22.04
N MET A 144 -23.47 -20.31 21.31
CA MET A 144 -23.98 -19.99 20.00
C MET A 144 -24.70 -18.64 20.08
N CYS A 145 -24.31 -17.66 19.27
CA CYS A 145 -25.16 -16.50 19.01
C CYS A 145 -25.68 -16.61 17.58
N GLU A 146 -26.69 -17.46 17.42
CA GLU A 146 -27.69 -17.29 16.38
C GLU A 146 -28.45 -16.00 16.68
N SER A 147 -28.31 -15.00 15.80
CA SER A 147 -29.41 -14.28 15.16
C SER A 147 -28.87 -12.98 14.56
N CYS A 148 -28.76 -12.97 13.23
CA CYS A 148 -28.71 -11.74 12.46
C CYS A 148 -30.12 -11.13 12.42
N PRO A 149 -30.32 -9.86 12.76
CA PRO A 149 -31.40 -9.09 12.18
C PRO A 149 -30.91 -8.48 10.85
N PRO A 150 -31.57 -8.74 9.72
CA PRO A 150 -31.35 -7.97 8.50
C PRO A 150 -32.18 -6.69 8.59
N GLN A 151 -31.57 -5.51 8.43
CA GLN A 151 -32.19 -4.23 7.98
C GLN A 151 -31.27 -3.04 8.37
N LYS A 152 -31.05 -1.99 7.58
CA LYS A 152 -31.75 -1.44 6.39
C LYS A 152 -30.70 -0.90 5.41
N GLN A 153 -30.78 -1.33 4.15
CA GLN A 153 -30.29 -0.55 3.02
C GLN A 153 -31.06 0.78 2.96
N LEU A 154 -30.33 1.89 2.92
CA LEU A 154 -30.91 3.16 2.49
C LEU A 154 -31.07 3.09 0.96
N ARG A 155 -32.23 2.63 0.49
CA ARG A 155 -32.65 2.79 -0.92
C ARG A 155 -33.15 4.22 -1.06
N LEU A 156 -32.47 5.03 -1.86
CA LEU A 156 -33.09 6.15 -2.56
C LEU A 156 -33.77 5.57 -3.82
N SER A 157 -35.03 5.92 -4.00
CA SER A 157 -36.00 5.39 -4.97
C SER A 157 -35.60 5.63 -6.43
N PRO A 158 -35.94 4.71 -7.35
CA PRO A 158 -36.03 5.00 -8.78
C PRO A 158 -37.40 5.61 -9.07
N ASP A 159 -37.44 6.71 -9.82
CA ASP A 159 -38.47 7.04 -10.82
C ASP A 159 -38.40 8.55 -11.13
N THR A 160 -37.72 8.88 -12.22
CA THR A 160 -38.30 9.62 -13.35
C THR A 160 -37.31 9.49 -14.50
N VAL A 161 -37.77 8.88 -15.57
CA VAL A 161 -37.04 8.69 -16.82
C VAL A 161 -37.02 10.04 -17.53
N GLU A 162 -35.86 10.72 -17.54
CA GLU A 162 -35.52 11.65 -18.61
C GLU A 162 -34.31 11.11 -19.35
N HIS A 163 -34.55 10.70 -20.60
CA HIS A 163 -33.51 10.32 -21.53
C HIS A 163 -32.80 11.58 -22.01
N SER A 164 -31.75 12.01 -21.30
CA SER A 164 -30.80 12.97 -21.83
C SER A 164 -29.71 12.22 -22.59
N LEU A 165 -29.61 12.49 -23.89
CA LEU A 165 -28.47 12.12 -24.71
C LEU A 165 -27.30 13.04 -24.35
N ASP A 166 -26.62 12.77 -23.24
CA ASP A 166 -25.37 13.45 -22.88
C ASP A 166 -24.28 12.41 -22.58
N ASN A 167 -23.10 12.68 -23.09
CA ASN A 167 -21.97 11.77 -23.15
C ASN A 167 -21.41 11.51 -21.76
N GLY A 168 -21.71 10.37 -21.12
CA GLY A 168 -20.80 9.63 -20.23
C GLY A 168 -20.21 10.30 -18.97
N ASP A 169 -20.44 11.59 -18.72
CA ASP A 169 -19.86 12.38 -17.62
C ASP A 169 -20.79 12.43 -16.40
N GLY A 170 -21.43 11.29 -16.11
CA GLY A 170 -22.09 11.10 -14.83
C GLY A 170 -21.02 11.03 -13.71
N PRO A 171 -21.30 11.55 -12.50
CA PRO A 171 -20.34 11.49 -11.40
C PRO A 171 -19.90 10.03 -11.16
N PRO A 172 -18.59 9.76 -10.99
CA PRO A 172 -18.09 8.40 -10.88
C PRO A 172 -18.77 7.67 -9.72
N CYS A 173 -19.50 6.59 -10.03
CA CYS A 173 -20.08 5.71 -9.03
C CYS A 173 -18.94 4.95 -8.34
N LEU A 174 -18.39 5.54 -7.28
CA LEU A 174 -17.27 4.97 -6.55
C LEU A 174 -17.74 3.71 -5.81
N GLN A 175 -17.25 2.55 -6.25
CA GLN A 175 -17.55 1.26 -5.61
C GLN A 175 -16.27 0.63 -5.06
N VAL A 176 -16.27 0.36 -3.75
CA VAL A 176 -15.19 -0.38 -3.08
C VAL A 176 -15.58 -1.85 -3.00
N LYS A 177 -14.81 -2.73 -3.66
CA LYS A 177 -15.04 -4.17 -3.60
C LYS A 177 -14.68 -4.70 -2.20
N PRO A 178 -15.54 -5.53 -1.58
CA PRO A 178 -15.21 -6.15 -0.31
C PRO A 178 -14.05 -7.14 -0.48
N CYS A 179 -13.26 -7.32 0.58
CA CYS A 179 -12.26 -8.39 0.60
C CYS A 179 -12.96 -9.75 0.81
N THR A 180 -12.41 -10.81 0.22
CA THR A 180 -12.95 -12.16 0.41
C THR A 180 -12.46 -12.75 1.74
N PRO A 181 -13.24 -13.64 2.39
CA PRO A 181 -12.82 -14.31 3.61
C PRO A 181 -11.49 -15.06 3.44
N GLU A 182 -11.26 -15.69 2.28
CA GLU A 182 -10.05 -16.46 1.98
C GLU A 182 -8.83 -15.54 1.93
N PHE A 183 -8.97 -14.35 1.34
CA PHE A 183 -7.92 -13.35 1.34
C PHE A 183 -7.59 -12.92 2.78
N TYR A 184 -8.60 -12.63 3.60
CA TYR A 184 -8.35 -12.26 4.99
C TYR A 184 -7.61 -13.36 5.76
N GLN A 185 -8.09 -14.60 5.71
CA GLN A 185 -7.51 -15.74 6.46
C GLN A 185 -6.05 -16.01 6.08
N THR A 186 -5.68 -15.78 4.83
CA THR A 186 -4.32 -16.02 4.34
C THR A 186 -3.34 -14.87 4.62
N HIS A 187 -3.82 -13.65 4.93
CA HIS A 187 -2.97 -12.46 5.06
C HIS A 187 -2.96 -11.81 6.44
N TYR A 188 -3.96 -12.06 7.31
CA TYR A 188 -4.11 -11.28 8.55
C TYR A 188 -2.94 -11.42 9.53
N GLN A 189 -2.23 -12.55 9.54
CA GLN A 189 -1.11 -12.81 10.45
C GLN A 189 0.13 -11.96 10.13
N LEU A 190 0.28 -11.56 8.86
CA LEU A 190 1.43 -10.78 8.37
C LEU A 190 1.11 -9.29 8.17
N ALA A 191 -0.14 -8.89 8.44
CA ALA A 191 -0.61 -7.53 8.27
C ALA A 191 -0.81 -6.84 9.62
N TYR A 192 -0.83 -5.50 9.61
CA TYR A 192 -1.35 -4.76 10.76
C TYR A 192 -2.79 -5.21 11.05
N ARG A 193 -3.11 -5.35 12.34
CA ARG A 193 -4.50 -5.49 12.77
C ARG A 193 -5.29 -4.32 12.20
N LEU A 194 -6.40 -4.61 11.50
CA LEU A 194 -7.24 -3.62 10.83
C LEU A 194 -8.71 -4.09 10.80
N GLN A 195 -9.23 -4.48 11.98
CA GLN A 195 -10.53 -5.13 12.17
C GLN A 195 -11.54 -4.35 13.02
N SER A 196 -11.13 -3.27 13.66
CA SER A 196 -11.99 -2.33 14.39
C SER A 196 -13.09 -1.73 13.52
N ARG A 197 -14.17 -1.27 14.17
CA ARG A 197 -15.30 -0.58 13.54
C ARG A 197 -15.58 0.71 14.33
N PRO A 198 -15.30 1.90 13.77
CA PRO A 198 -14.68 2.13 12.46
C PRO A 198 -13.24 1.60 12.38
N ARG A 199 -12.71 1.41 11.16
CA ARG A 199 -11.32 0.98 10.94
C ARG A 199 -10.32 1.96 11.57
N GLY A 200 -10.67 3.24 11.47
CA GLY A 200 -9.89 4.38 11.90
C GLY A 200 -10.71 5.65 11.83
N LEU A 201 -10.14 6.73 12.36
CA LEU A 201 -10.56 8.07 11.97
C LEU A 201 -9.81 8.49 10.70
N ALA A 202 -10.49 9.21 9.82
CA ALA A 202 -9.89 9.83 8.65
C ALA A 202 -10.12 11.34 8.71
N LEU A 203 -9.11 12.15 8.42
CA LEU A 203 -9.23 13.59 8.27
C LEU A 203 -9.02 13.97 6.81
N VAL A 204 -9.97 14.71 6.22
CA VAL A 204 -9.83 15.33 4.90
C VAL A 204 -9.82 16.84 5.09
N LEU A 205 -8.68 17.47 4.84
CA LEU A 205 -8.49 18.92 4.89
C LEU A 205 -8.28 19.43 3.47
N SER A 206 -9.22 20.23 2.97
CA SER A 206 -9.15 20.81 1.62
C SER A 206 -9.18 22.33 1.70
N ASN A 207 -8.11 22.97 1.21
CA ASN A 207 -8.06 24.41 0.98
C ASN A 207 -8.20 24.65 -0.51
N VAL A 208 -9.21 25.43 -0.89
CA VAL A 208 -9.61 25.70 -2.27
C VAL A 208 -9.63 27.20 -2.54
N HIS A 209 -10.11 27.98 -1.57
CA HIS A 209 -10.19 29.43 -1.65
C HIS A 209 -9.06 30.05 -0.82
N PHE A 210 -8.21 30.86 -1.45
CA PHE A 210 -7.09 31.52 -0.80
C PHE A 210 -7.31 33.03 -0.79
N THR A 211 -7.06 33.67 0.36
CA THR A 211 -7.30 35.10 0.61
C THR A 211 -6.06 35.82 1.15
N GLY A 212 -4.89 35.17 1.14
CA GLY A 212 -3.64 35.73 1.64
C GLY A 212 -3.00 36.76 0.70
N GLU A 213 -1.96 37.45 1.20
CA GLU A 213 -1.19 38.43 0.40
C GLU A 213 -0.40 37.79 -0.75
N LYS A 214 -0.14 36.49 -0.68
CA LYS A 214 0.42 35.71 -1.79
C LYS A 214 -0.68 35.41 -2.80
N ASP A 215 -0.38 35.66 -4.07
CA ASP A 215 -1.27 35.38 -5.20
C ASP A 215 -1.35 33.86 -5.46
N LEU A 216 -2.13 33.18 -4.62
CA LEU A 216 -2.43 31.75 -4.73
C LEU A 216 -3.77 31.61 -5.44
N GLU A 217 -3.76 30.98 -6.61
CA GLU A 217 -4.96 30.82 -7.43
C GLU A 217 -6.00 29.92 -6.76
N PHE A 218 -7.27 30.15 -7.08
CA PHE A 218 -8.38 29.26 -6.73
C PHE A 218 -8.13 27.83 -7.29
N ARG A 219 -8.31 26.81 -6.45
CA ARG A 219 -8.06 25.41 -6.87
C ARG A 219 -9.31 24.77 -7.48
N SER A 220 -9.61 25.10 -8.73
CA SER A 220 -10.67 24.46 -9.51
C SER A 220 -10.55 22.93 -9.48
N GLY A 221 -11.65 22.24 -9.16
CA GLY A 221 -11.70 20.78 -9.01
C GLY A 221 -11.33 20.26 -7.60
N GLY A 222 -10.92 21.13 -6.67
CA GLY A 222 -10.63 20.73 -5.29
C GLY A 222 -11.86 20.22 -4.52
N ASP A 223 -13.06 20.60 -4.93
CA ASP A 223 -14.35 20.09 -4.47
C ASP A 223 -14.61 18.65 -4.93
N VAL A 224 -14.21 18.31 -6.15
CA VAL A 224 -14.27 16.95 -6.70
C VAL A 224 -13.31 16.03 -5.94
N ASP A 225 -12.06 16.45 -5.71
CA ASP A 225 -11.11 15.69 -4.89
C ASP A 225 -11.64 15.47 -3.47
N HIS A 226 -12.17 16.53 -2.86
CA HIS A 226 -12.72 16.51 -1.52
C HIS A 226 -13.86 15.49 -1.39
N SER A 227 -14.87 15.60 -2.25
CA SER A 227 -16.03 14.70 -2.24
C SER A 227 -15.65 13.25 -2.54
N THR A 228 -14.70 13.03 -3.45
CA THR A 228 -14.17 11.70 -3.80
C THR A 228 -13.51 11.04 -2.59
N LEU A 229 -12.60 11.73 -1.89
CA LEU A 229 -11.90 11.16 -0.73
C LEU A 229 -12.84 10.93 0.47
N VAL A 230 -13.77 11.85 0.72
CA VAL A 230 -14.78 11.65 1.78
C VAL A 230 -15.62 10.41 1.49
N THR A 231 -16.04 10.22 0.24
CA THR A 231 -16.81 9.04 -0.17
C THR A 231 -15.98 7.77 -0.05
N LEU A 232 -14.74 7.79 -0.57
CA LEU A 232 -13.82 6.65 -0.51
C LEU A 232 -13.56 6.19 0.92
N PHE A 233 -13.20 7.10 1.82
CA PHE A 233 -12.86 6.73 3.20
C PHE A 233 -14.08 6.24 3.98
N LYS A 234 -15.28 6.77 3.72
CA LYS A 234 -16.53 6.21 4.27
C LYS A 234 -16.76 4.78 3.77
N LEU A 235 -16.60 4.52 2.47
CA LEU A 235 -16.75 3.18 1.88
C LEU A 235 -15.69 2.20 2.40
N LEU A 236 -14.49 2.66 2.74
CA LEU A 236 -13.44 1.88 3.39
C LEU A 236 -13.68 1.67 4.90
N GLY A 237 -14.77 2.20 5.47
CA GLY A 237 -15.17 1.98 6.85
C GLY A 237 -14.50 2.89 7.88
N TYR A 238 -14.04 4.08 7.46
CA TYR A 238 -13.50 5.11 8.36
C TYR A 238 -14.59 6.08 8.83
N LYS A 239 -14.39 6.64 10.03
CA LYS A 239 -15.14 7.81 10.48
C LYS A 239 -14.43 9.07 9.97
N VAL A 240 -15.03 9.73 8.98
CA VAL A 240 -14.41 10.86 8.28
C VAL A 240 -14.72 12.20 8.96
N HIS A 241 -13.69 12.95 9.26
CA HIS A 241 -13.69 14.34 9.69
C HIS A 241 -13.28 15.23 8.51
N VAL A 242 -13.94 16.37 8.36
CA VAL A 242 -13.73 17.29 7.24
C VAL A 242 -13.36 18.66 7.77
N LEU A 243 -12.36 19.27 7.14
CA LEU A 243 -11.98 20.66 7.32
C LEU A 243 -11.85 21.32 5.95
N LEU A 244 -12.42 22.51 5.80
CA LEU A 244 -12.41 23.26 4.55
C LEU A 244 -11.82 24.64 4.80
N ASP A 245 -10.99 25.13 3.89
CA ASP A 245 -10.48 26.50 3.84
C ASP A 245 -9.95 27.00 5.19
N GLN A 246 -8.85 26.41 5.63
CA GLN A 246 -8.21 26.65 6.92
C GLN A 246 -6.93 27.47 6.77
N THR A 247 -6.72 28.44 7.65
CA THR A 247 -5.43 29.15 7.78
C THR A 247 -4.34 28.22 8.29
N ALA A 248 -3.06 28.58 8.13
CA ALA A 248 -1.95 27.74 8.59
C ALA A 248 -2.02 27.43 10.11
N GLN A 249 -2.43 28.43 10.90
CA GLN A 249 -2.58 28.28 12.35
C GLN A 249 -3.75 27.35 12.69
N GLU A 250 -4.92 27.55 12.07
CA GLU A 250 -6.07 26.68 12.29
C GLU A 250 -5.80 25.24 11.85
N MET A 251 -5.10 25.04 10.73
CA MET A 251 -4.67 23.72 10.29
C MET A 251 -3.86 23.02 11.38
N LYS A 252 -2.85 23.70 11.94
CA LYS A 252 -2.00 23.16 13.00
C LYS A 252 -2.79 22.78 14.24
N GLU A 253 -3.64 23.69 14.73
CA GLU A 253 -4.46 23.47 15.93
C GLU A 253 -5.47 22.33 15.72
N LYS A 254 -6.17 22.30 14.59
CA LYS A 254 -7.18 21.27 14.31
C LYS A 254 -6.56 19.91 14.00
N LEU A 255 -5.38 19.86 13.38
CA LEU A 255 -4.60 18.62 13.22
C LEU A 255 -4.15 18.09 14.58
N GLN A 256 -3.68 18.96 15.47
CA GLN A 256 -3.30 18.57 16.83
C GLN A 256 -4.51 18.03 17.60
N ASN A 257 -5.64 18.75 17.56
CA ASN A 257 -6.88 18.31 18.20
C ASN A 257 -7.35 16.95 17.66
N PHE A 258 -7.27 16.76 16.33
CA PHE A 258 -7.61 15.49 15.71
C PHE A 258 -6.67 14.35 16.15
N ALA A 259 -5.36 14.59 16.23
CA ALA A 259 -4.38 13.61 16.70
C ALA A 259 -4.60 13.21 18.17
N GLN A 260 -5.12 14.11 19.00
CA GLN A 260 -5.38 13.87 20.42
C GLN A 260 -6.75 13.25 20.72
N LEU A 261 -7.59 12.97 19.70
CA LEU A 261 -8.91 12.39 19.92
C LEU A 261 -8.81 11.03 20.65
N PRO A 262 -9.50 10.83 21.79
CA PRO A 262 -9.47 9.56 22.54
C PRO A 262 -9.96 8.36 21.73
N ALA A 263 -10.79 8.60 20.70
CA ALA A 263 -11.33 7.58 19.83
C ALA A 263 -10.24 6.79 19.08
N HIS A 264 -9.05 7.36 18.86
CA HIS A 264 -7.91 6.63 18.28
C HIS A 264 -7.49 5.42 19.11
N ARG A 265 -7.79 5.39 20.41
CA ARG A 265 -7.45 4.27 21.31
C ARG A 265 -8.12 2.97 20.87
N VAL A 266 -9.38 3.04 20.43
CA VAL A 266 -10.23 1.87 20.11
C VAL A 266 -10.28 1.54 18.61
N THR A 267 -9.61 2.32 17.77
CA THR A 267 -9.47 2.05 16.34
C THR A 267 -8.11 1.44 16.02
N ASP A 268 -7.97 0.88 14.82
CA ASP A 268 -6.76 0.18 14.39
C ASP A 268 -5.87 1.01 13.46
N SER A 269 -6.37 2.09 12.85
CA SER A 269 -5.59 2.92 11.93
C SER A 269 -5.99 4.40 11.96
N CYS A 270 -5.22 5.23 11.23
CA CYS A 270 -5.52 6.64 11.01
C CYS A 270 -5.19 7.04 9.55
N ILE A 271 -6.02 7.91 8.98
CA ILE A 271 -5.80 8.54 7.67
C ILE A 271 -5.82 10.06 7.83
N VAL A 272 -4.88 10.76 7.18
CA VAL A 272 -4.90 12.21 7.01
C VAL A 272 -4.64 12.55 5.54
N ALA A 273 -5.58 13.24 4.92
CA ALA A 273 -5.45 13.76 3.56
C ALA A 273 -5.44 15.28 3.59
N LEU A 274 -4.37 15.88 3.05
CA LEU A 274 -4.15 17.33 2.99
C LEU A 274 -4.10 17.76 1.52
N LEU A 275 -5.05 18.60 1.12
CA LEU A 275 -5.21 19.07 -0.26
C LEU A 275 -5.13 20.59 -0.27
N SER A 276 -4.04 21.14 -0.80
CA SER A 276 -3.81 22.59 -0.82
C SER A 276 -2.74 22.95 -1.86
N HIS A 277 -2.43 24.24 -2.00
CA HIS A 277 -1.15 24.66 -2.58
C HIS A 277 0.00 24.26 -1.65
N GLY A 278 1.20 24.15 -2.21
CA GLY A 278 2.38 23.80 -1.43
C GLY A 278 3.69 24.11 -2.12
N VAL A 279 4.76 23.87 -1.37
CA VAL A 279 6.15 23.87 -1.82
C VAL A 279 6.84 22.65 -1.24
N GLU A 280 8.10 22.41 -1.58
CA GLU A 280 8.86 21.31 -0.99
C GLU A 280 8.82 21.41 0.56
N GLY A 281 8.30 20.36 1.20
CA GLY A 281 8.22 20.25 2.65
C GLY A 281 7.06 20.97 3.35
N GLY A 282 6.20 21.71 2.65
CA GLY A 282 5.14 22.50 3.29
C GLY A 282 3.88 22.70 2.46
N ILE A 283 2.76 22.94 3.16
CA ILE A 283 1.44 23.23 2.57
C ILE A 283 0.93 24.59 3.02
N TYR A 284 0.22 25.28 2.14
CA TYR A 284 -0.32 26.60 2.42
C TYR A 284 -1.67 26.54 3.14
N GLY A 285 -1.85 27.41 4.13
CA GLY A 285 -3.15 27.83 4.60
C GLY A 285 -3.81 28.80 3.62
N VAL A 286 -5.11 29.02 3.78
CA VAL A 286 -5.85 29.99 2.94
C VAL A 286 -5.34 31.42 3.12
N ASP A 287 -4.67 31.71 4.23
CA ASP A 287 -3.97 32.96 4.53
C ASP A 287 -2.61 33.10 3.81
N GLY A 288 -2.23 32.14 2.96
CA GLY A 288 -0.95 32.15 2.24
C GLY A 288 0.27 31.87 3.13
N LYS A 289 0.06 31.54 4.41
CA LYS A 289 1.13 31.13 5.32
C LYS A 289 1.39 29.63 5.19
N LEU A 290 2.64 29.24 5.47
CA LEU A 290 3.10 27.87 5.26
C LEU A 290 3.04 27.07 6.57
N LEU A 291 2.47 25.87 6.50
CA LEU A 291 2.56 24.84 7.53
C LEU A 291 3.55 23.75 7.07
N GLN A 292 4.59 23.50 7.88
CA GLN A 292 5.59 22.48 7.58
C GLN A 292 5.01 21.08 7.76
N LEU A 293 5.18 20.21 6.76
CA LEU A 293 4.71 18.83 6.83
C LEU A 293 5.42 18.03 7.94
N GLN A 294 6.67 18.37 8.25
CA GLN A 294 7.37 17.76 9.38
C GLN A 294 6.67 18.04 10.72
N GLU A 295 6.12 19.24 10.90
CA GLU A 295 5.31 19.54 12.10
C GLU A 295 4.04 18.70 12.13
N VAL A 296 3.39 18.51 10.98
CA VAL A 296 2.21 17.64 10.86
C VAL A 296 2.55 16.21 11.23
N PHE A 297 3.60 15.61 10.67
CA PHE A 297 3.95 14.22 10.95
C PHE A 297 4.33 13.99 12.43
N ARG A 298 4.99 14.97 13.06
CA ARG A 298 5.31 14.91 14.50
C ARG A 298 4.07 14.81 15.38
N LEU A 299 2.95 15.45 15.01
CA LEU A 299 1.70 15.34 15.77
C LEU A 299 1.17 13.90 15.89
N PHE A 300 1.52 13.03 14.93
CA PHE A 300 1.07 11.64 14.85
C PHE A 300 2.19 10.62 15.12
N ASP A 301 3.38 11.07 15.52
CA ASP A 301 4.46 10.16 15.89
C ASP A 301 4.16 9.43 17.21
N ASN A 302 5.01 8.45 17.54
CA ASN A 302 4.80 7.62 18.72
C ASN A 302 4.90 8.42 20.03
N ALA A 303 5.64 9.52 20.07
CA ALA A 303 5.80 10.34 21.27
C ALA A 303 4.57 11.24 21.50
N SER A 304 4.05 11.83 20.42
CA SER A 304 2.99 12.84 20.47
C SER A 304 1.59 12.24 20.40
N CYS A 305 1.42 11.07 19.76
CA CYS A 305 0.14 10.38 19.63
C CYS A 305 0.23 8.92 20.14
N PRO A 306 0.28 8.70 21.47
CA PRO A 306 0.42 7.37 22.05
C PRO A 306 -0.73 6.42 21.67
N ASN A 307 -1.94 6.94 21.42
CA ASN A 307 -3.11 6.16 21.02
C ASN A 307 -2.96 5.51 19.61
N LEU A 308 -2.02 5.99 18.79
CA LEU A 308 -1.70 5.47 17.46
C LEU A 308 -0.35 4.75 17.39
N GLN A 309 0.30 4.48 18.53
CA GLN A 309 1.52 3.66 18.58
C GLN A 309 1.26 2.27 18.00
N ASN A 310 2.19 1.79 17.18
CA ASN A 310 2.12 0.48 16.48
C ASN A 310 0.89 0.31 15.56
N LYS A 311 0.17 1.39 15.26
CA LYS A 311 -0.95 1.42 14.31
C LYS A 311 -0.50 2.07 12.99
N PRO A 312 -0.99 1.58 11.83
CA PRO A 312 -0.68 2.17 10.54
C PRO A 312 -1.29 3.58 10.41
N LYS A 313 -0.44 4.54 10.01
CA LYS A 313 -0.77 5.95 9.80
C LYS A 313 -0.51 6.31 8.34
N MET A 314 -1.56 6.69 7.62
CA MET A 314 -1.50 6.98 6.19
C MET A 314 -1.69 8.48 5.94
N PHE A 315 -0.75 9.07 5.21
CA PHE A 315 -0.80 10.47 4.81
C PHE A 315 -0.88 10.59 3.29
N PHE A 316 -1.87 11.33 2.80
CA PHE A 316 -2.03 11.68 1.39
C PHE A 316 -1.88 13.19 1.23
N ILE A 317 -0.82 13.62 0.56
CA ILE A 317 -0.53 15.05 0.36
C ILE A 317 -0.74 15.37 -1.11
N GLN A 318 -1.79 16.13 -1.41
CA GLN A 318 -2.05 16.69 -2.73
C GLN A 318 -1.69 18.18 -2.69
N ALA A 319 -0.42 18.45 -2.98
CA ALA A 319 0.12 19.80 -3.05
C ALA A 319 1.33 19.86 -3.99
N CYS A 320 1.61 21.03 -4.56
CA CYS A 320 2.85 21.26 -5.30
C CYS A 320 4.07 21.11 -4.38
N ARG A 321 5.22 20.75 -4.97
CA ARG A 321 6.51 20.60 -4.27
C ARG A 321 7.56 21.61 -4.74
N GLY A 322 7.13 22.65 -5.46
CA GLY A 322 8.00 23.57 -6.16
C GLY A 322 8.41 23.04 -7.55
N GLY A 323 8.58 23.98 -8.49
CA GLY A 323 8.98 23.71 -9.87
C GLY A 323 9.01 25.02 -10.67
N ALA A 324 10.12 25.25 -11.39
CA ALA A 324 10.21 26.35 -12.35
C ALA A 324 9.18 26.13 -13.47
N ILE A 325 8.45 27.20 -13.81
CA ILE A 325 7.52 27.22 -14.93
C ILE A 325 8.33 27.01 -16.22
N GLY A 326 8.32 25.78 -16.74
CA GLY A 326 8.65 25.54 -18.14
C GLY A 326 7.49 26.05 -18.99
N SER A 327 7.74 27.09 -19.78
CA SER A 327 6.83 27.64 -20.78
C SER A 327 6.30 26.56 -21.73
N LEU A 328 5.11 26.01 -21.46
CA LEU A 328 3.96 25.87 -22.36
C LEU A 328 2.89 25.04 -21.63
N GLY A 329 1.63 25.48 -21.74
CA GLY A 329 0.53 25.01 -20.92
C GLY A 329 0.25 23.50 -21.03
N HIS A 330 0.32 22.82 -19.90
CA HIS A 330 -0.72 21.92 -19.42
C HIS A 330 -0.46 21.68 -17.92
N LEU A 331 -1.33 22.23 -17.07
CA LEU A 331 -1.33 22.02 -15.63
C LEU A 331 -1.63 20.53 -15.33
N LEU A 332 -0.58 19.73 -15.22
CA LEU A 332 -0.61 18.40 -14.62
C LEU A 332 0.45 18.34 -13.52
N PHE A 333 0.18 19.05 -12.41
CA PHE A 333 0.89 18.81 -11.16
C PHE A 333 -0.01 18.03 -10.21
N THR A 334 -0.05 16.72 -10.38
CA THR A 334 -0.49 15.79 -9.33
C THR A 334 0.72 14.96 -8.93
N ALA A 335 1.27 15.25 -7.74
CA ALA A 335 2.22 14.36 -7.08
C ALA A 335 1.57 13.91 -5.78
N ALA A 336 0.59 13.01 -5.87
CA ALA A 336 0.06 12.32 -4.71
C ALA A 336 1.18 11.44 -4.12
N THR A 337 1.86 11.96 -3.09
CA THR A 337 2.85 11.16 -2.35
C THR A 337 2.14 10.53 -1.17
N ALA A 338 1.90 9.22 -1.23
CA ALA A 338 1.52 8.44 -0.06
C ALA A 338 2.77 8.19 0.78
N SER A 339 2.88 8.86 1.92
CA SER A 339 3.92 8.56 2.90
C SER A 339 3.33 7.67 4.00
N LEU A 340 3.92 6.48 4.16
CA LEU A 340 3.67 5.64 5.33
C LEU A 340 4.57 6.18 6.45
N ALA A 341 4.02 6.97 7.35
CA ALA A 341 4.75 7.37 8.56
C ALA A 341 4.76 6.16 9.49
N LEU A 342 5.89 5.45 9.54
CA LEU A 342 6.14 4.33 10.46
C LEU A 342 6.15 4.83 11.91
#